data_AF-A0A0R0LDY0-F1
#
_entry.id   AF-A0A0R0LDY0-F1
#
_cell.length_a   1.000
_cell.length_b   1.000
_cell.length_c   1.000
_cell.angle_alpha   90.00
_cell.angle_beta   90.00
_cell.angle_gamma   90.00
#
_symmetry.space_group_name_H-M   'P 1'
#
loop_
_entity.id
_entity.type
_entity.pdbx_description
1 polymer ?
#
loop_
_entity_poly.entity_id
_entity_poly.type
_entity_poly.pdbx_seq_one_letter_code
_entity_poly.pdbx_strand_id
1 'polypeptide(L)'
;MEPEFWDKNPFKFILVDTGSVSIKHFKDSNDLSLNTHSTIQVLKVMQPRHYGSNLNQPKKFSAPFDPTGYIYWDYIDVWTNVFWHQNNKFKHSWLIYFKNNTVYNFPNWFLQWWNFFGPTSQIYLEQVQQGFEQFNRMFNNQESRIPADLMYFSSFALSWIFSWQYRYGKTESSKQFPPLQGHAFVKWWTQFDTSKAAPDQVKNWFQAHPKFVKPTDPKTSLFLNQKSRLAAFLASSKSKEKEEEGSSTKKEESESSEENDDPFYQNEDDCFGISLEDD
;
A
#
# COMPACT_ATOMS: atom_id res chain seq x y z
N MET A 1 -9.27 6.37 22.26
CA MET A 1 -9.60 5.29 21.32
C MET A 1 -10.15 4.15 22.16
N GLU A 2 -11.47 3.99 22.17
CA GLU A 2 -12.17 2.99 22.99
C GLU A 2 -11.76 1.55 22.58
N PRO A 3 -11.43 0.68 23.54
CA PRO A 3 -11.04 -0.71 23.27
C PRO A 3 -12.29 -1.57 23.17
N GLU A 4 -13.09 -1.36 22.12
CA GLU A 4 -14.18 -2.26 21.77
C GLU A 4 -13.76 -3.11 20.55
N PHE A 5 -13.74 -4.43 20.76
CA PHE A 5 -13.66 -5.46 19.71
C PHE A 5 -12.32 -5.64 18.98
N TRP A 6 -11.30 -6.11 19.70
CA TRP A 6 -10.44 -7.13 19.09
C TRP A 6 -11.24 -8.43 19.07
N ASP A 7 -12.01 -8.65 17.98
CA ASP A 7 -12.33 -10.02 17.59
C ASP A 7 -11.05 -10.83 17.71
N LYS A 8 -11.12 -12.02 18.33
CA LYS A 8 -10.01 -12.94 18.66
C LYS A 8 -9.28 -13.47 17.42
N ASN A 9 -9.01 -12.61 16.46
CA ASN A 9 -8.32 -12.89 15.24
C ASN A 9 -6.87 -12.41 15.44
N PRO A 10 -5.95 -13.31 15.88
CA PRO A 10 -4.54 -13.00 16.08
C PRO A 10 -3.89 -12.36 14.85
N PHE A 11 -4.47 -12.58 13.66
CA PHE A 11 -3.89 -12.11 12.42
C PHE A 11 -3.96 -10.58 12.26
N LYS A 12 -4.99 -9.91 12.77
CA LYS A 12 -5.08 -8.44 12.65
C LYS A 12 -4.14 -7.72 13.62
N PHE A 13 -3.99 -8.28 14.81
CA PHE A 13 -3.31 -7.62 15.91
C PHE A 13 -1.83 -7.38 15.62
N ILE A 14 -1.13 -8.34 15.00
CA ILE A 14 0.30 -8.18 14.62
C ILE A 14 0.51 -6.97 13.70
N LEU A 15 -0.35 -6.76 12.71
CA LEU A 15 -0.19 -5.67 11.74
C LEU A 15 -0.42 -4.30 12.39
N VAL A 16 -1.39 -4.20 13.30
CA VAL A 16 -1.70 -2.96 14.02
C VAL A 16 -0.65 -2.67 15.09
N ASP A 17 -0.27 -3.67 15.91
CA ASP A 17 0.74 -3.55 16.98
C ASP A 17 2.11 -3.14 16.43
N THR A 18 2.50 -3.69 15.27
CA THR A 18 3.73 -3.28 14.60
C THR A 18 3.65 -1.89 13.97
N GLY A 19 2.49 -1.25 13.94
CA GLY A 19 2.24 0.00 13.22
C GLY A 19 2.42 -0.13 11.71
N SER A 20 2.17 -1.33 11.17
CA SER A 20 2.29 -1.61 9.73
C SER A 20 1.06 -1.16 8.95
N VAL A 21 -0.12 -1.23 9.58
CA VAL A 21 -1.39 -0.84 8.97
C VAL A 21 -2.28 -0.11 9.96
N SER A 22 -3.21 0.69 9.44
CA SER A 22 -4.41 1.15 10.16
C SER A 22 -5.63 0.48 9.55
N ILE A 23 -6.51 -0.10 10.38
CA ILE A 23 -7.72 -0.80 9.94
C ILE A 23 -8.94 -0.17 10.61
N LYS A 24 -9.98 0.12 9.82
CA LYS A 24 -11.30 0.53 10.32
C LYS A 24 -12.37 -0.41 9.78
N HIS A 25 -13.28 -0.85 10.65
CA HIS A 25 -14.40 -1.72 10.30
C HIS A 25 -15.68 -0.90 10.21
N PHE A 26 -16.47 -1.16 9.18
CA PHE A 26 -17.76 -0.52 8.96
C PHE A 26 -18.85 -1.58 9.08
N LYS A 27 -19.85 -1.29 9.91
CA LYS A 27 -20.91 -2.23 10.27
C LYS A 27 -22.18 -1.96 9.47
N ASP A 28 -22.97 -3.00 9.25
CA ASP A 28 -24.30 -2.88 8.66
C ASP A 28 -25.19 -2.05 9.58
N SER A 29 -25.96 -1.12 9.01
CA SER A 29 -26.86 -0.25 9.78
C SER A 29 -28.01 -1.03 10.44
N ASN A 30 -28.41 -2.16 9.86
CA ASN A 30 -29.47 -3.03 10.37
C ASN A 30 -28.94 -4.16 11.26
N ASP A 31 -27.64 -4.49 11.18
CA ASP A 31 -27.01 -5.56 11.96
C ASP A 31 -25.56 -5.21 12.32
N LEU A 32 -25.38 -4.60 13.50
CA LEU A 32 -24.08 -4.17 14.04
C LEU A 32 -23.11 -5.32 14.34
N SER A 33 -23.53 -6.58 14.20
CA SER A 33 -22.62 -7.73 14.27
C SER A 33 -21.88 -7.99 12.94
N LEU A 34 -22.32 -7.37 11.85
CA LEU A 34 -21.81 -7.60 10.50
C LEU A 34 -20.90 -6.46 10.07
N ASN A 35 -19.60 -6.76 9.94
CA ASN A 35 -18.71 -5.90 9.19
C ASN A 35 -19.05 -6.06 7.69
N THR A 36 -19.57 -5.00 7.06
CA THR A 36 -19.91 -4.99 5.63
C THR A 36 -18.67 -4.79 4.79
N HIS A 37 -17.83 -3.84 5.20
CA HIS A 37 -16.54 -3.53 4.60
C HIS A 37 -15.54 -3.06 5.64
N SER A 38 -14.28 -3.03 5.24
CA SER A 38 -13.18 -2.51 6.05
C SER A 38 -12.28 -1.63 5.21
N THR A 39 -11.66 -0.64 5.84
CA THR A 39 -10.50 0.03 5.24
C THR A 39 -9.22 -0.57 5.81
N ILE A 40 -8.18 -0.59 4.99
CA ILE A 40 -6.82 -0.87 5.42
C ILE A 40 -5.85 0.09 4.74
N GLN A 41 -5.21 0.94 5.56
CA GLN A 41 -4.14 1.82 5.12
C GLN A 41 -2.79 1.18 5.42
N VAL A 42 -1.98 0.96 4.41
CA VAL A 42 -0.61 0.46 4.56
C VAL A 42 0.29 1.60 5.01
N LEU A 43 0.79 1.55 6.25
CA LEU A 43 1.63 2.59 6.84
C LEU A 43 3.13 2.30 6.63
N LYS A 44 3.51 1.02 6.72
CA LYS A 44 4.86 0.53 6.41
C LYS A 44 4.82 -0.98 6.17
N VAL A 45 5.87 -1.48 5.53
CA VAL A 45 6.09 -2.92 5.36
C VAL A 45 7.43 -3.28 5.99
N MET A 46 7.42 -4.14 7.01
CA MET A 46 8.62 -4.49 7.76
C MET A 46 9.54 -5.39 6.93
N GLN A 47 10.78 -4.93 6.74
CA GLN A 47 11.82 -5.73 6.11
C GLN A 47 12.48 -6.67 7.12
N PRO A 48 13.03 -7.81 6.67
CA PRO A 48 13.70 -8.77 7.56
C PRO A 48 14.81 -8.11 8.39
N ARG A 49 15.59 -7.21 7.78
CA ARG A 49 16.67 -6.47 8.44
C ARG A 49 16.19 -5.54 9.57
N HIS A 50 14.93 -5.09 9.54
CA HIS A 50 14.34 -4.27 10.59
C HIS A 50 13.70 -5.12 11.70
N TYR A 51 13.47 -6.41 11.45
CA TYR A 51 13.01 -7.33 12.47
C TYR A 51 14.12 -7.64 13.48
N GLY A 52 15.32 -7.96 12.99
CA GLY A 52 16.48 -8.26 13.83
C GLY A 52 17.41 -9.27 13.16
N SER A 53 18.47 -9.68 13.84
CA SER A 53 19.41 -10.68 13.33
C SER A 53 18.83 -12.10 13.29
N ASN A 54 17.86 -12.42 14.15
CA ASN A 54 17.19 -13.71 14.19
C ASN A 54 15.68 -13.56 13.92
N LEU A 55 15.24 -13.98 12.73
CA LEU A 55 13.85 -13.91 12.29
C LEU A 55 12.91 -14.87 13.06
N ASN A 56 13.46 -15.89 13.73
CA ASN A 56 12.71 -16.85 14.54
C ASN A 56 12.63 -16.44 16.01
N GLN A 57 13.28 -15.34 16.42
CA GLN A 57 13.20 -14.87 17.78
C GLN A 57 11.85 -14.17 18.02
N PRO A 58 11.01 -14.62 18.96
CA PRO A 58 9.73 -13.99 19.21
C PRO A 58 9.90 -12.57 19.76
N LYS A 59 9.16 -11.62 19.20
CA LYS A 59 8.96 -10.29 19.77
C LYS A 59 7.66 -10.27 20.56
N LYS A 60 7.70 -9.64 21.73
CA LYS A 60 6.49 -9.41 22.53
C LYS A 60 5.64 -8.32 21.88
N PHE A 61 4.33 -8.48 21.99
CA PHE A 61 3.38 -7.43 21.64
C PHE A 61 3.47 -6.23 22.58
N SER A 62 3.02 -5.06 22.14
CA SER A 62 2.94 -3.87 22.97
C SER A 62 1.84 -3.94 24.03
N ALA A 63 0.81 -4.76 23.80
CA ALA A 63 -0.27 -5.05 24.75
C ALA A 63 -0.41 -6.57 25.00
N PRO A 64 -0.97 -6.99 26.16
CA PRO A 64 -1.21 -8.40 26.44
C PRO A 64 -2.09 -9.07 25.38
N PHE A 65 -1.59 -10.15 24.79
CA PHE A 65 -2.26 -10.93 23.76
C PHE A 65 -1.87 -12.41 23.87
N ASP A 66 -2.67 -13.30 23.29
CA ASP A 66 -2.37 -14.74 23.19
C ASP A 66 -2.31 -15.13 21.70
N PRO A 67 -1.15 -15.51 21.15
CA PRO A 67 0.14 -15.74 21.82
C PRO A 67 0.79 -14.46 22.37
N THR A 68 1.72 -14.58 23.32
CA THR A 68 2.42 -13.44 23.95
C THR A 68 3.32 -12.64 22.99
N GLY A 69 3.59 -13.19 21.81
CA GLY A 69 4.45 -12.59 20.81
C GLY A 69 4.31 -13.23 19.45
N TYR A 70 5.10 -12.73 18.51
CA TYR A 70 5.12 -13.16 17.12
C TYR A 70 6.56 -13.26 16.63
N ILE A 71 6.81 -14.13 15.64
CA ILE A 71 8.05 -14.17 14.86
C ILE A 71 7.88 -13.44 13.53
N TYR A 72 8.97 -13.24 12.77
CA TYR A 72 8.89 -12.55 11.49
C TYR A 72 8.01 -13.28 10.46
N TRP A 73 7.94 -14.60 10.54
CA TRP A 73 7.10 -15.42 9.66
C TRP A 73 5.62 -15.21 9.95
N ASP A 74 5.23 -15.15 11.23
CA ASP A 74 3.87 -14.77 11.61
C ASP A 74 3.50 -13.41 11.02
N TYR A 75 4.42 -12.44 11.08
CA TYR A 75 4.23 -11.12 10.47
C TYR A 75 3.96 -11.19 8.95
N ILE A 76 4.61 -12.09 8.21
CA ILE A 76 4.34 -12.28 6.78
C ILE A 76 2.97 -12.93 6.58
N ASP A 77 2.67 -13.99 7.33
CA ASP A 77 1.45 -14.76 7.17
C ASP A 77 0.20 -13.91 7.42
N VAL A 78 0.25 -13.01 8.40
CA VAL A 78 -0.88 -12.12 8.71
C VAL A 78 -1.27 -11.18 7.58
N TRP A 79 -0.31 -10.75 6.74
CA TRP A 79 -0.61 -9.91 5.57
C TRP A 79 -1.56 -10.60 4.59
N THR A 80 -1.50 -11.92 4.49
CA THR A 80 -2.38 -12.70 3.62
C THR A 80 -3.67 -13.06 4.36
N ASN A 81 -3.55 -13.49 5.62
CA ASN A 81 -4.68 -13.96 6.41
C ASN A 81 -5.73 -12.88 6.71
N VAL A 82 -5.32 -11.61 6.84
CA VAL A 82 -6.27 -10.52 7.10
C VAL A 82 -7.30 -10.35 5.97
N PHE A 83 -6.89 -10.51 4.71
CA PHE A 83 -7.77 -10.32 3.55
C PHE A 83 -8.72 -11.49 3.29
N TRP A 84 -8.47 -12.65 3.91
CA TRP A 84 -9.39 -13.79 3.86
C TRP A 84 -10.56 -13.66 4.84
N HIS A 85 -10.64 -12.58 5.62
CA HIS A 85 -11.81 -12.31 6.44
C HIS A 85 -13.08 -12.22 5.59
N GLN A 86 -14.14 -12.87 6.05
CA GLN A 86 -15.51 -12.68 5.58
C GLN A 86 -16.44 -12.58 6.78
N ASN A 87 -17.56 -11.88 6.62
CA ASN A 87 -18.65 -11.94 7.59
C ASN A 87 -19.46 -13.24 7.43
N ASN A 88 -20.42 -13.46 8.34
CA ASN A 88 -21.28 -14.66 8.34
C ASN A 88 -22.17 -14.79 7.07
N LYS A 89 -22.34 -13.72 6.29
CA LYS A 89 -23.08 -13.70 5.01
C LYS A 89 -22.17 -13.93 3.81
N PHE A 90 -20.88 -14.21 4.03
CA PHE A 90 -19.86 -14.35 2.98
C PHE A 90 -19.80 -13.12 2.04
N LYS A 91 -19.95 -11.93 2.63
CA LYS A 91 -19.92 -10.66 1.91
C LYS A 91 -19.06 -9.66 2.67
N HIS A 92 -17.80 -9.54 2.28
CA HIS A 92 -16.92 -8.54 2.85
C HIS A 92 -16.03 -7.96 1.75
N SER A 93 -15.73 -6.67 1.84
CA SER A 93 -14.78 -5.99 0.96
C SER A 93 -13.79 -5.15 1.75
N TRP A 94 -12.62 -4.97 1.16
CA TRP A 94 -11.52 -4.18 1.68
C TRP A 94 -11.29 -2.98 0.77
N LEU A 95 -11.32 -1.76 1.31
CA LEU A 95 -10.73 -0.60 0.67
C LEU A 95 -9.25 -0.52 1.08
N ILE A 96 -8.35 -0.69 0.11
CA ILE A 96 -6.91 -0.77 0.32
C ILE A 96 -6.25 0.48 -0.26
N TYR A 97 -5.35 1.08 0.51
CA TYR A 97 -4.56 2.23 0.07
C TYR A 97 -3.27 2.37 0.87
N PHE A 98 -2.33 3.15 0.33
CA PHE A 98 -1.06 3.47 0.99
C PHE A 98 -1.17 4.81 1.73
N LYS A 99 -0.38 4.97 2.80
CA LYS A 99 -0.16 6.28 3.42
C LYS A 99 0.58 7.19 2.44
N ASN A 100 0.09 8.42 2.29
CA ASN A 100 0.76 9.41 1.46
C ASN A 100 2.13 9.82 2.03
N ASN A 101 3.00 10.40 1.19
CA ASN A 101 4.32 10.92 1.58
C ASN A 101 5.20 9.92 2.35
N THR A 102 5.07 8.63 2.05
CA THR A 102 5.75 7.55 2.77
C THR A 102 6.73 6.83 1.86
N VAL A 103 7.97 6.66 2.34
CA VAL A 103 9.00 5.88 1.61
C VAL A 103 8.88 4.41 1.97
N TYR A 104 8.28 3.63 1.08
CA TYR A 104 8.16 2.19 1.25
C TYR A 104 9.42 1.45 0.80
N ASN A 105 9.79 0.45 1.58
CA ASN A 105 10.88 -0.47 1.24
C ASN A 105 10.31 -1.89 1.12
N PHE A 106 9.69 -2.19 -0.02
CA PHE A 106 8.98 -3.45 -0.22
C PHE A 106 9.94 -4.67 -0.22
N PRO A 107 9.75 -5.64 0.68
CA PRO A 107 10.46 -6.92 0.62
C PRO A 107 9.90 -7.81 -0.51
N ASN A 108 10.69 -8.78 -0.97
CA ASN A 108 10.30 -9.66 -2.09
C ASN A 108 8.96 -10.39 -1.86
N TRP A 109 8.68 -10.84 -0.63
CA TRP A 109 7.41 -11.51 -0.32
C TRP A 109 6.20 -10.58 -0.51
N PHE A 110 6.38 -9.27 -0.31
CA PHE A 110 5.31 -8.29 -0.54
C PHE A 110 5.01 -8.11 -2.03
N LEU A 111 5.99 -8.35 -2.90
CA LEU A 111 5.75 -8.36 -4.35
C LEU A 111 4.83 -9.53 -4.75
N GLN A 112 4.95 -10.69 -4.07
CA GLN A 112 4.02 -11.81 -4.26
C GLN A 112 2.63 -11.46 -3.74
N TRP A 113 2.54 -10.84 -2.57
CA TRP A 113 1.28 -10.33 -2.04
C TRP A 113 0.62 -9.33 -3.02
N TRP A 114 1.40 -8.41 -3.60
CA TRP A 114 0.94 -7.44 -4.59
C TRP A 114 0.35 -8.11 -5.84
N ASN A 115 0.98 -9.17 -6.35
CA ASN A 115 0.46 -9.90 -7.51
C ASN A 115 -0.91 -10.55 -7.26
N PHE A 116 -1.26 -10.87 -6.01
CA PHE A 116 -2.53 -11.53 -5.67
C PHE A 116 -3.62 -10.54 -5.23
N PHE A 117 -3.26 -9.53 -4.43
CA PHE A 117 -4.22 -8.61 -3.80
C PHE A 117 -4.22 -7.20 -4.40
N GLY A 118 -3.23 -6.91 -5.23
CA GLY A 118 -3.11 -5.64 -5.94
C GLY A 118 -4.17 -5.46 -7.03
N PRO A 119 -4.32 -4.23 -7.52
CA PRO A 119 -5.22 -3.90 -8.62
C PRO A 119 -4.72 -4.47 -9.95
N THR A 120 -5.57 -4.45 -10.97
CA THR A 120 -5.18 -4.75 -12.36
C THR A 120 -5.41 -3.52 -13.23
N SER A 121 -4.68 -3.38 -14.33
CA SER A 121 -4.85 -2.24 -15.25
C SER A 121 -6.26 -2.13 -15.84
N GLN A 122 -7.05 -3.21 -15.81
CA GLN A 122 -8.42 -3.24 -16.32
C GLN A 122 -9.39 -2.35 -15.53
N ILE A 123 -9.05 -2.00 -14.27
CA ILE A 123 -9.91 -1.16 -13.44
C ILE A 123 -9.50 0.32 -13.49
N TYR A 124 -8.45 0.70 -14.23
CA TYR A 124 -7.98 2.08 -14.23
C TYR A 124 -8.97 2.98 -14.97
N LEU A 125 -9.31 4.11 -14.36
CA LEU A 125 -9.97 5.20 -15.06
C LEU A 125 -8.99 5.87 -16.05
N GLU A 126 -9.52 6.54 -17.07
CA GLU A 126 -8.72 7.08 -18.18
C GLU A 126 -7.56 7.97 -17.72
N GLN A 127 -7.81 8.90 -16.79
CA GLN A 127 -6.76 9.79 -16.26
C GLN A 127 -5.64 9.03 -15.54
N VAL A 128 -6.00 7.99 -14.79
CA VAL A 128 -5.05 7.14 -14.05
C VAL A 128 -4.28 6.25 -15.01
N GLN A 129 -4.92 5.75 -16.06
CA GLN A 129 -4.26 5.01 -17.12
C GLN A 129 -3.22 5.88 -17.84
N GLN A 130 -3.57 7.12 -18.22
CA GLN A 130 -2.64 8.07 -18.83
C GLN A 130 -1.47 8.41 -17.89
N GLY A 131 -1.77 8.68 -16.61
CA GLY A 131 -0.76 8.92 -15.58
C GLY A 131 0.18 7.73 -15.41
N PHE A 132 -0.35 6.52 -15.33
CA PHE A 132 0.43 5.29 -15.22
C PHE A 132 1.31 5.05 -16.44
N GLU A 133 0.82 5.31 -17.65
CA GLU A 133 1.61 5.19 -18.88
C GLU A 133 2.79 6.14 -18.88
N GLN A 134 2.59 7.40 -18.48
CA GLN A 134 3.70 8.35 -18.32
C GLN A 134 4.66 7.90 -17.21
N PHE A 135 4.13 7.42 -16.09
CA PHE A 135 4.93 6.93 -14.98
C PHE A 135 5.85 5.80 -15.44
N ASN A 136 5.27 4.79 -16.11
CA ASN A 136 6.00 3.63 -16.59
C ASN A 136 7.05 3.97 -17.67
N ARG A 137 6.83 5.02 -18.47
CA ARG A 137 7.83 5.52 -19.43
C ARG A 137 9.03 6.18 -18.74
N MET A 138 8.78 6.92 -17.66
CA MET A 138 9.79 7.67 -16.92
C MET A 138 10.51 6.83 -15.86
N PHE A 139 9.87 5.79 -15.33
CA PHE A 139 10.39 5.01 -14.21
C PHE A 139 11.54 4.08 -14.64
N ASN A 140 12.61 4.04 -13.83
CA ASN A 140 13.76 3.16 -14.06
C ASN A 140 13.47 1.71 -13.64
N ASN A 141 12.67 1.02 -14.45
CA ASN A 141 12.35 -0.40 -14.27
C ASN A 141 13.58 -1.33 -14.30
N GLN A 142 14.72 -0.91 -14.86
CA GLN A 142 15.90 -1.76 -14.99
C GLN A 142 16.68 -1.86 -13.67
N GLU A 143 16.76 -0.77 -12.92
CA GLU A 143 17.45 -0.76 -11.61
C GLU A 143 16.49 -1.05 -10.46
N SER A 144 15.20 -0.76 -10.62
CA SER A 144 14.19 -1.05 -9.62
C SER A 144 13.77 -2.52 -9.66
N ARG A 145 13.81 -3.19 -8.51
CA ARG A 145 13.17 -4.50 -8.32
C ARG A 145 11.66 -4.39 -8.03
N ILE A 146 11.17 -3.17 -7.81
CA ILE A 146 9.78 -2.89 -7.48
C ILE A 146 9.02 -2.65 -8.80
N PRO A 147 7.91 -3.37 -9.06
CA PRO A 147 7.05 -3.14 -10.20
C PRO A 147 6.57 -1.68 -10.30
N ALA A 148 6.46 -1.16 -11.53
CA ALA A 148 6.08 0.23 -11.77
C ALA A 148 4.68 0.57 -11.22
N ASP A 149 3.74 -0.36 -11.32
CA ASP A 149 2.37 -0.25 -10.80
C ASP A 149 2.35 -0.18 -9.28
N LEU A 150 3.10 -1.04 -8.58
CA LEU A 150 3.24 -0.94 -7.13
C LEU A 150 3.86 0.40 -6.71
N MET A 151 4.90 0.85 -7.41
CA MET A 151 5.52 2.14 -7.12
C MET A 151 4.53 3.29 -7.37
N TYR A 152 3.78 3.24 -8.46
CA TYR A 152 2.76 4.24 -8.78
C TYR A 152 1.66 4.29 -7.71
N PHE A 153 1.06 3.15 -7.37
CA PHE A 153 0.00 3.09 -6.36
C PHE A 153 0.46 3.57 -4.98
N SER A 154 1.67 3.18 -4.57
CA SER A 154 2.22 3.61 -3.28
C SER A 154 2.65 5.08 -3.25
N SER A 155 3.10 5.63 -4.38
CA SER A 155 3.56 7.02 -4.48
C SER A 155 2.42 8.03 -4.53
N PHE A 156 1.31 7.67 -5.17
CA PHE A 156 0.14 8.54 -5.32
C PHE A 156 -1.01 8.16 -4.38
N ALA A 157 -0.76 7.25 -3.43
CA ALA A 157 -1.74 6.75 -2.47
C ALA A 157 -3.06 6.28 -3.13
N LEU A 158 -2.96 5.68 -4.31
CA LEU A 158 -4.11 5.20 -5.06
C LEU A 158 -4.84 4.11 -4.26
N SER A 159 -6.17 4.19 -4.26
CA SER A 159 -7.04 3.28 -3.53
C SER A 159 -7.78 2.32 -4.47
N TRP A 160 -7.95 1.08 -4.05
CA TRP A 160 -8.76 0.10 -4.76
C TRP A 160 -9.56 -0.77 -3.79
N ILE A 161 -10.63 -1.37 -4.30
CA ILE A 161 -11.47 -2.28 -3.54
C ILE A 161 -11.07 -3.71 -3.90
N PHE A 162 -10.85 -4.54 -2.89
CA PHE A 162 -10.64 -5.98 -3.00
C PHE A 162 -11.77 -6.73 -2.30
N SER A 163 -12.27 -7.79 -2.93
CA SER A 163 -13.14 -8.76 -2.28
C SER A 163 -12.89 -10.15 -2.87
N TRP A 164 -13.41 -11.19 -2.22
CA TRP A 164 -13.30 -12.54 -2.73
C TRP A 164 -14.54 -13.37 -2.39
N GLN A 165 -14.84 -14.36 -3.22
CA GLN A 165 -15.96 -15.28 -3.03
C GLN A 165 -15.58 -16.69 -3.47
N TYR A 166 -16.21 -17.71 -2.90
CA TYR A 166 -16.11 -19.07 -3.43
C TYR A 166 -16.92 -19.22 -4.72
N ARG A 167 -16.33 -19.86 -5.73
CA ARG A 167 -16.98 -20.23 -6.98
C ARG A 167 -16.61 -21.65 -7.37
N TYR A 168 -17.54 -22.35 -8.03
CA TYR A 168 -17.23 -23.62 -8.66
C TYR A 168 -16.39 -23.38 -9.93
N GLY A 169 -15.25 -24.05 -10.03
CA GLY A 169 -14.42 -24.04 -11.22
C GLY A 169 -15.11 -24.76 -12.39
N LYS A 170 -14.76 -24.40 -13.62
CA LYS A 170 -15.25 -25.10 -14.81
C LYS A 170 -14.56 -26.48 -14.91
N THR A 171 -15.32 -27.54 -15.15
CA THR A 171 -14.78 -28.86 -15.49
C THR A 171 -14.95 -29.11 -16.99
N GLU A 172 -13.87 -29.53 -17.66
CA GLU A 172 -13.91 -29.91 -19.08
C GLU A 172 -14.58 -31.28 -19.29
N SER A 173 -14.64 -32.11 -18.24
CA SER A 173 -15.26 -33.45 -18.29
C SER A 173 -16.45 -33.55 -17.34
N SER A 174 -17.56 -34.10 -17.84
CA SER A 174 -18.81 -34.31 -17.09
C SER A 174 -18.70 -35.34 -15.96
N LYS A 175 -17.57 -36.02 -15.82
CA LYS A 175 -17.33 -37.05 -14.79
C LYS A 175 -16.62 -36.53 -13.54
N GLN A 176 -16.18 -35.27 -13.54
CA GLN A 176 -15.45 -34.69 -12.41
C GLN A 176 -16.30 -33.63 -11.71
N PHE A 177 -16.38 -33.71 -10.37
CA PHE A 177 -17.01 -32.66 -9.57
C PHE A 177 -16.23 -31.35 -9.74
N PRO A 178 -16.91 -30.22 -9.94
CA PRO A 178 -16.23 -28.95 -10.09
C PRO A 178 -15.50 -28.58 -8.81
N PRO A 179 -14.20 -28.21 -8.89
CA PRO A 179 -13.45 -27.83 -7.71
C PRO A 179 -14.02 -26.52 -7.13
N LEU A 180 -14.08 -26.41 -5.80
CA LEU A 180 -14.36 -25.13 -5.15
C LEU A 180 -13.10 -24.26 -5.21
N GLN A 181 -13.22 -23.06 -5.75
CA GLN A 181 -12.11 -22.12 -5.93
C GLN A 181 -12.43 -20.78 -5.28
N GLY A 182 -11.45 -20.16 -4.63
CA GLY A 182 -11.54 -18.76 -4.24
C GLY A 182 -11.35 -17.87 -5.46
N HIS A 183 -12.30 -16.99 -5.72
CA HIS A 183 -12.25 -16.03 -6.82
C HIS A 183 -12.15 -14.62 -6.24
N ALA A 184 -11.06 -13.93 -6.53
CA ALA A 184 -10.83 -12.55 -6.14
C ALA A 184 -11.46 -11.58 -7.14
N PHE A 185 -11.93 -10.44 -6.64
CA PHE A 185 -12.42 -9.32 -7.43
C PHE A 185 -11.68 -8.07 -6.99
N VAL A 186 -11.33 -7.25 -7.99
CA VAL A 186 -10.81 -5.90 -7.77
C VAL A 186 -11.69 -4.90 -8.48
N LYS A 187 -11.90 -3.74 -7.85
CA LYS A 187 -12.64 -2.61 -8.41
C LYS A 187 -11.93 -1.31 -8.09
N TRP A 188 -12.08 -0.32 -8.95
CA TRP A 188 -11.65 1.05 -8.67
C TRP A 188 -12.46 1.63 -7.52
N TRP A 189 -11.82 2.43 -6.66
CA TRP A 189 -12.53 3.24 -5.68
C TRP A 189 -12.90 4.58 -6.33
N THR A 190 -14.17 4.72 -6.71
CA THR A 190 -14.71 5.85 -7.50
C THR A 190 -14.57 7.20 -6.83
N GLN A 191 -14.54 7.23 -5.50
CA GLN A 191 -14.33 8.43 -4.69
C GLN A 191 -12.85 8.87 -4.62
N PHE A 192 -11.93 8.15 -5.28
CA PHE A 192 -10.55 8.60 -5.42
C PHE A 192 -10.47 9.80 -6.36
N ASP A 193 -9.89 10.90 -5.89
CA ASP A 193 -9.54 12.04 -6.73
C ASP A 193 -8.43 11.67 -7.74
N THR A 194 -8.84 11.32 -8.96
CA THR A 194 -7.94 10.89 -10.03
C THR A 194 -6.96 11.96 -10.49
N SER A 195 -7.23 13.24 -10.22
CA SER A 195 -6.35 14.35 -10.59
C SER A 195 -4.98 14.25 -9.90
N LYS A 196 -4.93 13.68 -8.69
CA LYS A 196 -3.70 13.45 -7.91
C LYS A 196 -2.71 12.52 -8.60
N ALA A 197 -3.20 11.68 -9.52
CA ALA A 197 -2.41 10.68 -10.23
C ALA A 197 -2.27 10.99 -11.73
N ALA A 198 -2.73 12.17 -12.17
CA ALA A 198 -2.69 12.60 -13.56
C ALA A 198 -1.23 12.79 -14.10
N PRO A 199 -1.05 12.79 -15.43
CA PRO A 199 0.21 13.08 -16.12
C PRO A 199 1.09 14.20 -15.53
N ASP A 200 0.50 15.34 -15.18
CA ASP A 200 1.23 16.48 -14.63
C ASP A 200 1.74 16.22 -13.21
N GLN A 201 0.94 15.55 -12.38
CA GLN A 201 1.36 15.15 -11.04
C GLN A 201 2.48 14.11 -11.09
N VAL A 202 2.42 13.20 -12.06
CA VAL A 202 3.51 12.24 -12.32
C VAL A 202 4.82 12.96 -12.65
N LYS A 203 4.75 13.97 -13.52
CA LYS A 203 5.92 14.80 -13.87
C LYS A 203 6.51 15.49 -12.63
N ASN A 204 5.65 16.12 -11.81
CA ASN A 204 6.05 16.80 -10.58
C ASN A 204 6.70 15.82 -9.59
N TRP A 205 6.14 14.62 -9.44
CA TRP A 205 6.69 13.59 -8.57
C TRP A 205 8.11 13.17 -8.98
N PHE A 206 8.37 12.97 -10.27
CA PHE A 206 9.71 12.63 -10.76
C PHE A 206 10.72 13.77 -10.62
N GLN A 207 10.28 15.03 -10.69
CA GLN A 207 11.14 16.18 -10.39
C GLN A 207 11.58 16.18 -8.92
N ALA A 208 10.69 15.82 -8.01
CA ALA A 208 11.01 15.66 -6.59
C ALA A 208 11.83 14.38 -6.29
N HIS A 209 11.71 13.35 -7.13
CA HIS A 209 12.38 12.05 -6.93
C HIS A 209 13.28 11.64 -8.11
N PRO A 210 14.33 12.42 -8.43
CA PRO A 210 15.16 12.20 -9.61
C PRO A 210 15.87 10.84 -9.63
N LYS A 211 16.04 10.20 -8.47
CA LYS A 211 16.66 8.87 -8.33
C LYS A 211 15.88 7.74 -9.01
N PHE A 212 14.59 7.93 -9.28
CA PHE A 212 13.74 6.92 -9.93
C PHE A 212 13.58 7.14 -11.43
N VAL A 213 14.09 8.25 -11.97
CA VAL A 213 13.98 8.57 -13.39
C VAL A 213 14.92 7.65 -14.18
N LYS A 214 14.40 7.08 -15.27
CA LYS A 214 15.17 6.30 -16.23
C LYS A 214 16.28 7.18 -16.84
N PRO A 215 17.54 6.75 -16.79
CA PRO A 215 18.62 7.50 -17.44
C PRO A 215 18.40 7.59 -18.96
N THR A 216 18.42 8.81 -19.51
CA THR A 216 18.25 9.06 -20.95
C THR A 216 19.47 8.66 -21.78
N ASP A 217 20.65 8.55 -21.17
CA ASP A 217 21.92 8.18 -21.81
C ASP A 217 22.68 7.18 -20.90
N PRO A 218 23.20 6.05 -21.43
CA PRO A 218 24.09 5.15 -20.70
C PRO A 218 25.26 5.84 -20.00
N LYS A 219 25.79 6.95 -20.55
CA LYS A 219 26.86 7.72 -19.87
C LYS A 219 26.35 8.41 -18.61
N THR A 220 25.13 8.93 -18.66
CA THR A 220 24.49 9.60 -17.53
C THR A 220 24.15 8.62 -16.40
N SER A 221 23.72 7.39 -16.71
CA SER A 221 23.48 6.36 -15.69
C SER A 221 24.77 6.01 -14.94
N LEU A 222 25.87 5.82 -15.68
CA LEU A 222 27.17 5.52 -15.12
C LEU A 222 27.68 6.66 -14.24
N PHE A 223 27.51 7.91 -14.68
CA PHE A 223 27.84 9.10 -13.90
C PHE A 223 27.01 9.21 -12.61
N LEU A 224 25.69 9.00 -12.67
CA LEU A 224 24.82 9.07 -11.49
C LEU A 224 25.12 7.95 -10.48
N ASN A 225 25.42 6.74 -10.95
CA ASN A 225 25.82 5.62 -10.10
C ASN A 225 27.17 5.87 -9.43
N GLN A 226 28.14 6.43 -10.16
CA GLN A 226 29.42 6.85 -9.59
C GLN A 226 29.24 7.97 -8.55
N LYS A 227 28.41 8.97 -8.86
CA LYS A 227 28.09 10.08 -7.95
C LYS A 227 27.43 9.57 -6.66
N SER A 228 26.51 8.62 -6.73
CA SER A 228 25.86 8.06 -5.54
C SER A 228 26.82 7.26 -4.67
N ARG A 229 27.71 6.47 -5.29
CA ARG A 229 28.80 5.76 -4.57
C ARG A 229 29.75 6.72 -3.88
N LEU A 230 30.18 7.79 -4.56
CA LEU A 230 31.04 8.81 -3.97
C LEU A 230 30.34 9.57 -2.84
N ALA A 231 29.06 9.89 -2.98
CA ALA A 231 28.28 10.55 -1.93
C ALA A 231 28.12 9.65 -0.69
N ALA A 232 27.84 8.35 -0.88
CA ALA A 232 27.78 7.38 0.21
C ALA A 232 29.14 7.22 0.90
N PHE A 233 30.23 7.18 0.13
CA PHE A 233 31.59 7.13 0.65
C PHE A 233 31.90 8.40 1.47
N LEU A 234 31.64 9.59 0.93
CA LEU A 234 31.83 10.86 1.63
C LEU A 234 30.97 10.98 2.90
N ALA A 235 29.72 10.51 2.88
CA ALA A 235 28.86 10.48 4.06
C ALA A 235 29.44 9.55 5.14
N SER A 236 29.96 8.39 4.75
CA SER A 236 30.61 7.45 5.68
C SER A 236 31.94 7.97 6.24
N SER A 237 32.65 8.82 5.50
CA SER A 237 33.89 9.44 5.97
C SER A 237 33.64 10.63 6.90
N LYS A 238 32.59 11.43 6.65
CA LYS A 238 32.23 12.58 7.49
C LYS A 238 31.73 12.18 8.88
N SER A 239 31.17 10.98 9.06
CA SER A 239 30.77 10.48 10.39
C SER A 239 31.95 10.16 11.31
N LYS A 240 33.21 10.35 10.87
CA LYS A 240 34.40 10.28 11.73
C LYS A 240 35.02 11.64 12.08
N GLU A 241 34.57 12.75 11.49
CA GLU A 241 35.29 14.03 11.62
C GLU A 241 34.45 15.25 12.03
N LYS A 242 33.13 15.15 12.25
CA LYS A 242 32.29 16.33 12.58
C LYS A 242 31.21 16.07 13.63
N GLU A 243 31.64 15.86 14.86
CA GLU A 243 30.99 16.49 16.02
C GLU A 243 31.61 17.89 16.14
N GLU A 244 30.97 18.93 15.60
CA GLU A 244 31.07 20.33 16.05
C GLU A 244 30.30 21.25 15.08
N GLU A 245 29.32 21.94 15.66
CA GLU A 245 28.76 23.24 15.27
C GLU A 245 27.81 23.38 14.04
N GLY A 246 26.56 23.72 14.35
CA GLY A 246 26.11 25.09 14.04
C GLY A 246 25.01 25.32 12.99
N SER A 247 23.77 24.92 13.30
CA SER A 247 22.52 25.70 13.23
C SER A 247 22.28 26.83 12.18
N SER A 248 21.08 26.78 11.56
CA SER A 248 20.11 27.89 11.33
C SER A 248 19.95 28.50 9.90
N THR A 249 18.79 28.84 9.30
CA THR A 249 17.32 28.66 9.49
C THR A 249 16.56 29.39 8.31
N LYS A 250 15.43 28.83 7.81
CA LYS A 250 14.18 29.49 7.24
C LYS A 250 14.21 30.25 5.87
N LYS A 251 13.12 30.44 5.07
CA LYS A 251 11.63 30.46 5.25
C LYS A 251 10.90 30.50 3.86
N GLU A 252 9.76 29.78 3.64
CA GLU A 252 8.34 30.25 3.41
C GLU A 252 8.01 30.75 1.98
N GLU A 253 6.81 30.67 1.35
CA GLU A 253 5.41 30.23 1.62
C GLU A 253 4.63 30.26 0.26
N SER A 254 3.72 29.32 -0.02
CA SER A 254 2.22 29.42 -0.07
C SER A 254 1.64 30.06 -1.38
N GLU A 255 0.44 29.82 -1.91
CA GLU A 255 -0.74 28.98 -1.57
C GLU A 255 -1.77 29.06 -2.71
N SER A 256 -2.65 28.04 -2.81
CA SER A 256 -4.10 28.10 -3.16
C SER A 256 -4.53 28.52 -4.59
N SER A 257 -5.66 28.11 -5.18
CA SER A 257 -6.82 27.29 -4.77
C SER A 257 -7.74 26.99 -5.99
N GLU A 258 -8.63 25.99 -5.80
CA GLU A 258 -10.08 25.97 -6.18
C GLU A 258 -10.48 25.96 -7.68
N GLU A 259 -11.53 25.28 -8.17
CA GLU A 259 -12.57 24.41 -7.60
C GLU A 259 -13.47 23.87 -8.75
N ASN A 260 -14.29 22.84 -8.44
CA ASN A 260 -15.62 22.50 -9.00
C ASN A 260 -15.73 21.91 -10.43
N ASP A 261 -16.67 21.01 -10.76
CA ASP A 261 -17.39 19.91 -10.09
C ASP A 261 -18.31 19.27 -11.17
N ASP A 262 -18.98 18.17 -10.81
CA ASP A 262 -20.29 17.72 -11.36
C ASP A 262 -20.32 16.74 -12.57
N PRO A 263 -21.42 15.99 -12.81
CA PRO A 263 -21.82 14.78 -12.07
C PRO A 263 -22.25 13.65 -13.01
N PHE A 264 -21.82 12.40 -12.82
CA PHE A 264 -22.57 11.24 -13.33
C PHE A 264 -21.97 9.96 -12.76
N TYR A 265 -22.49 9.42 -11.66
CA TYR A 265 -22.58 7.98 -11.39
C TYR A 265 -23.48 7.76 -10.18
N GLN A 266 -24.78 7.66 -10.47
CA GLN A 266 -25.77 7.14 -9.54
C GLN A 266 -25.53 5.64 -9.37
N ASN A 267 -25.48 5.19 -8.10
CA ASN A 267 -25.66 3.83 -7.54
C ASN A 267 -24.66 3.47 -6.41
N GLU A 268 -24.05 4.45 -5.78
CA GLU A 268 -23.23 4.31 -4.58
C GLU A 268 -24.11 4.71 -3.39
N ASP A 269 -24.43 3.83 -2.45
CA ASP A 269 -25.15 4.21 -1.21
C ASP A 269 -24.78 3.39 0.05
N ASP A 270 -23.70 2.59 -0.03
CA ASP A 270 -23.28 1.70 1.08
C ASP A 270 -21.82 1.90 1.54
N CYS A 271 -21.15 2.96 1.09
CA CYS A 271 -19.80 3.36 1.54
C CYS A 271 -19.72 4.79 2.10
N PHE A 272 -20.87 5.45 2.31
CA PHE A 272 -20.90 6.84 2.74
C PHE A 272 -20.68 6.99 4.24
N GLY A 273 -19.48 7.39 4.61
CA GLY A 273 -19.14 7.78 5.99
C GLY A 273 -17.66 7.97 6.28
N ILE A 274 -16.81 8.06 5.26
CA ILE A 274 -15.36 8.21 5.44
C ILE A 274 -14.93 9.58 4.90
N SER A 275 -14.82 10.56 5.80
CA SER A 275 -13.95 11.71 5.55
C SER A 275 -12.51 11.25 5.77
N LEU A 276 -11.62 11.50 4.81
CA LEU A 276 -10.18 11.22 4.89
C LEU A 276 -9.37 12.44 5.32
N GLU A 277 -10.02 13.42 5.95
CA GLU A 277 -9.40 14.59 6.56
C GLU A 277 -9.33 14.40 8.07
N ASP A 278 -8.40 13.56 8.53
CA ASP A 278 -7.87 13.53 9.90
C ASP A 278 -6.56 12.67 9.85
N ASP A 279 -5.43 13.28 10.20
CA ASP A 279 -4.02 12.78 10.33
C ASP A 279 -3.05 12.77 9.11
#